data_AF-G0QB79-F1
#
_entry.id   AF-G0QB79-F1
#
_cell.length_a   1.000
_cell.length_b   1.000
_cell.length_c   1.000
_cell.angle_alpha   90.00
_cell.angle_beta   90.00
_cell.angle_gamma   90.00
#
_symmetry.space_group_name_H-M   'P 1'
#
loop_
_entity.id
_entity.type
_entity.pdbx_description
1 polymer ?
#
loop_
_entity_poly.entity_id
_entity_poly.type
_entity_poly.pdbx_seq_one_letter_code
_entity_poly.pdbx_strand_id
1 'polypeptide(L)'
;MELGDYQAQALGKNLRVSWKDCTEIGRFISGDDLEKAETRLQEVIDKSTPVPYTKFDSDVGHRPGQGSGRYPVKAAEAVLDIVHEAAANGEHQGLNPDNLYVQNVVTNQGQEFATPKRHRGRSFKSAHVRVVVEEK
;
A
#
# COMPACT_ATOMS: atom_id res chain seq x y z
N MET A 1 -18.55 -4.67 0.52
CA MET A 1 -18.42 -3.54 1.46
C MET A 1 -18.92 -2.37 0.68
N GLU A 2 -20.13 -1.92 1.02
CA GLU A 2 -20.72 -0.72 0.43
C GLU A 2 -19.88 0.48 0.90
N LEU A 3 -19.60 1.42 0.00
CA LEU A 3 -18.97 2.69 0.37
C LEU A 3 -19.99 3.54 1.13
N GLY A 4 -19.53 4.22 2.18
CA GLY A 4 -20.32 5.29 2.80
C GLY A 4 -20.36 6.54 1.91
N ASP A 5 -21.30 7.44 2.20
CA ASP A 5 -21.50 8.68 1.44
C ASP A 5 -20.29 9.64 1.52
N TYR A 6 -19.46 9.51 2.56
CA TYR A 6 -18.26 10.33 2.81
C TYR A 6 -16.94 9.60 2.52
N GLN A 7 -17.00 8.56 1.69
CA GLN A 7 -15.85 7.70 1.39
C GLN A 7 -15.56 7.68 -0.10
N ALA A 8 -14.27 7.73 -0.43
CA ALA A 8 -13.79 7.46 -1.77
C ALA A 8 -12.83 6.28 -1.77
N GLN A 9 -12.72 5.58 -2.90
CA GLN A 9 -11.78 4.47 -3.03
C GLN A 9 -11.01 4.55 -4.34
N ALA A 10 -9.83 3.95 -4.33
CA ALA A 10 -9.08 3.57 -5.52
C ALA A 10 -8.70 2.09 -5.47
N LEU A 11 -8.53 1.48 -6.63
CA LEU A 11 -8.25 0.05 -6.76
C LEU A 11 -7.21 -0.23 -7.85
N GLY A 12 -5.98 -0.51 -7.42
CA GLY A 12 -4.94 -1.05 -8.29
C GLY A 12 -5.12 -2.56 -8.48
N LYS A 13 -5.32 -3.03 -9.71
CA LYS A 13 -5.46 -4.47 -10.02
C LYS A 13 -4.22 -5.03 -10.72
N ASN A 14 -3.85 -6.27 -10.37
CA ASN A 14 -2.75 -7.01 -11.01
C ASN A 14 -1.41 -6.26 -10.99
N LEU A 15 -1.17 -5.50 -9.92
CA LEU A 15 0.06 -4.75 -9.74
C LEU A 15 1.24 -5.73 -9.66
N ARG A 16 2.33 -5.45 -10.36
CA ARG A 16 3.54 -6.30 -10.37
C ARG A 16 4.40 -6.11 -9.12
N VAL A 17 3.76 -6.22 -7.95
CA VAL A 17 4.34 -6.04 -6.62
C VAL A 17 3.95 -7.20 -5.71
N SER A 18 4.70 -7.38 -4.65
CA SER A 18 4.46 -8.43 -3.66
C SER A 18 3.28 -8.05 -2.78
N TRP A 19 2.20 -8.85 -2.82
CA TRP A 19 1.03 -8.64 -1.98
C TRP A 19 1.35 -8.68 -0.47
N LYS A 20 2.42 -9.37 -0.06
CA LYS A 20 2.88 -9.39 1.34
C LYS A 20 3.42 -8.03 1.78
N ASP A 21 4.25 -7.43 0.93
CA ASP A 21 4.84 -6.11 1.22
C ASP A 21 3.77 -5.02 1.21
N CYS A 22 2.86 -5.06 0.23
CA CYS A 22 1.69 -4.17 0.21
C CYS A 22 0.79 -4.34 1.45
N THR A 23 0.69 -5.54 2.02
CA THR A 23 -0.09 -5.78 3.25
C THR A 23 0.55 -5.08 4.45
N GLU A 24 1.86 -5.17 4.63
CA GLU A 24 2.56 -4.51 5.73
C GLU A 24 2.57 -2.98 5.55
N ILE A 25 2.76 -2.49 4.32
CA ILE A 25 2.63 -1.06 4.00
C ILE A 25 1.21 -0.57 4.32
N GLY A 26 0.18 -1.31 3.89
CA GLY A 26 -1.21 -0.95 4.16
C GLY A 26 -1.48 -0.79 5.65
N ARG A 27 -0.97 -1.70 6.49
CA ARG A 27 -1.05 -1.59 7.96
C ARG A 27 -0.28 -0.40 8.53
N PHE A 28 0.83 -0.03 7.91
CA PHE A 28 1.69 1.06 8.35
C PHE A 28 1.03 2.45 8.16
N ILE A 29 0.25 2.61 7.08
CA ILE A 29 -0.41 3.88 6.71
C ILE A 29 -1.89 3.95 7.10
N SER A 30 -2.52 2.82 7.43
CA SER A 30 -3.94 2.82 7.82
C SER A 30 -4.15 3.64 9.10
N GLY A 31 -5.12 4.57 9.07
CA GLY A 31 -5.45 5.48 10.16
C GLY A 31 -4.67 6.80 10.17
N ASP A 32 -3.73 7.00 9.25
CA ASP A 32 -3.05 8.29 9.10
C ASP A 32 -3.89 9.27 8.26
N ASP A 33 -3.68 10.57 8.53
CA ASP A 33 -4.11 11.64 7.64
C ASP A 33 -3.39 11.52 6.28
N LEU A 34 -4.02 11.99 5.21
CA LEU A 34 -3.53 11.80 3.84
C LEU A 34 -2.08 12.31 3.66
N GLU A 35 -1.81 13.55 4.09
CA GLU A 35 -0.48 14.19 4.01
C GLU A 35 0.60 13.39 4.77
N LYS A 36 0.23 12.84 5.93
CA LYS A 36 1.12 12.02 6.74
C LYS A 36 1.39 10.68 6.08
N ALA A 37 0.37 10.05 5.47
CA ALA A 37 0.53 8.80 4.75
C ALA A 37 1.47 8.98 3.54
N GLU A 38 1.30 10.04 2.75
CA GLU A 38 2.17 10.38 1.61
C GLU A 38 3.61 10.59 2.05
N THR A 39 3.82 11.40 3.11
CA THR A 39 5.15 11.66 3.66
C THR A 39 5.84 10.37 4.11
N ARG A 40 5.12 9.50 4.84
CA ARG A 40 5.66 8.21 5.31
C ARG A 40 6.00 7.28 4.16
N LEU A 41 5.17 7.23 3.10
CA LEU A 41 5.46 6.43 1.91
C LEU A 41 6.71 6.96 1.19
N GLN A 42 6.86 8.28 1.08
CA GLN A 42 8.04 8.90 0.49
C GLN A 42 9.32 8.59 1.30
N GLU A 43 9.26 8.67 2.63
CA GLU A 43 10.38 8.28 3.51
C GLU A 43 10.79 6.82 3.35
N VAL A 44 9.84 5.92 3.07
CA VAL A 44 10.12 4.49 2.80
C VAL A 44 10.80 4.33 1.45
N ILE A 45 10.40 5.09 0.43
CA ILE A 45 11.03 5.13 -0.90
C ILE A 45 12.49 5.60 -0.77
N ASP A 46 12.71 6.65 0.02
CA ASP A 46 14.04 7.22 0.32
C ASP A 46 14.86 6.37 1.30
N LYS A 47 14.26 5.29 1.83
CA LYS A 47 14.85 4.37 2.82
C LYS A 47 15.26 5.04 4.14
N SER A 48 14.61 6.15 4.47
CA SER A 48 14.75 6.84 5.75
C SER A 48 14.00 6.09 6.85
N THR A 49 12.73 5.76 6.59
CA THR A 49 11.83 5.13 7.57
C THR A 49 11.54 3.69 7.19
N PRO A 50 11.83 2.69 8.06
CA PRO A 50 11.52 1.29 7.77
C PRO A 50 10.03 1.02 7.97
N VAL A 51 9.48 0.12 7.14
CA VAL A 51 8.15 -0.45 7.36
C VAL A 51 8.30 -1.59 8.37
N PRO A 52 7.51 -1.61 9.45
CA PRO A 52 7.47 -2.72 10.40
C PRO A 52 6.79 -3.93 9.75
N TYR A 53 7.42 -5.10 9.83
CA TYR A 53 6.86 -6.35 9.35
C TYR A 53 6.32 -7.12 10.54
N THR A 54 5.00 -7.36 10.54
CA THR A 54 4.29 -7.97 11.68
C THR A 54 3.73 -9.34 11.37
N LYS A 55 3.21 -9.57 10.16
CA LYS A 55 2.63 -10.87 9.75
C LYS A 55 3.57 -11.67 8.87
N PHE A 56 4.35 -10.99 8.04
CA PHE A 56 5.28 -11.62 7.09
C PHE A 56 6.75 -11.37 7.48
N ASP A 57 7.06 -11.57 8.75
CA ASP A 57 8.34 -11.23 9.38
C ASP A 57 9.39 -12.36 9.39
N SER A 58 9.10 -13.52 8.78
CA SER A 58 10.04 -14.64 8.70
C SER A 58 11.33 -14.24 7.98
N ASP A 59 12.49 -14.47 8.62
CA ASP A 59 13.82 -14.07 8.17
C ASP A 59 13.94 -12.58 7.82
N VAL A 60 13.22 -11.71 8.54
CA VAL A 60 13.38 -10.26 8.47
C VAL A 60 14.38 -9.80 9.53
N GLY A 61 15.42 -9.08 9.10
CA GLY A 61 16.38 -8.48 10.03
C GLY A 61 15.75 -7.36 10.85
N HIS A 62 16.21 -7.21 12.10
CA HIS A 62 15.76 -6.13 12.96
C HIS A 62 16.33 -4.77 12.52
N ARG A 63 15.56 -3.72 12.78
CA ARG A 63 15.89 -2.32 12.58
C ARG A 63 15.78 -1.55 13.91
N PRO A 64 16.62 -0.52 14.11
CA PRO A 64 16.57 0.29 15.32
C PRO A 64 15.16 0.86 15.55
N GLY A 65 14.64 0.74 16.77
CA GLY A 65 13.35 1.32 17.20
C GLY A 65 12.09 0.61 16.71
N GLN A 66 12.17 -0.29 15.71
CA GLN A 66 10.99 -0.90 15.08
C GLN A 66 10.95 -2.44 15.13
N GLY A 67 12.03 -3.10 15.56
CA GLY A 67 12.11 -4.56 15.51
C GLY A 67 12.24 -5.03 14.05
N SER A 68 11.55 -6.09 13.64
CA SER A 68 11.59 -6.60 12.26
C SER A 68 11.09 -5.56 11.25
N GLY A 69 11.93 -5.13 10.31
CA GLY A 69 11.54 -4.13 9.32
C GLY A 69 12.35 -4.11 8.03
N ARG A 70 11.71 -3.66 6.93
CA ARG A 70 12.31 -3.54 5.59
C ARG A 70 11.92 -2.23 4.92
N TYR A 71 12.56 -1.95 3.77
CA TYR A 71 12.26 -0.82 2.89
C TYR A 71 11.69 -1.33 1.55
N PRO A 72 10.40 -1.65 1.47
CA PRO A 72 9.77 -2.18 0.26
C PRO A 72 9.49 -1.09 -0.80
N VAL A 73 10.55 -0.49 -1.35
CA VAL A 73 10.49 0.66 -2.27
C VAL A 73 9.45 0.48 -3.40
N LYS A 74 9.55 -0.62 -4.15
CA LYS A 74 8.66 -0.88 -5.29
C LYS A 74 7.17 -0.97 -4.90
N ALA A 75 6.89 -1.50 -3.71
CA ALA A 75 5.52 -1.61 -3.24
C ALA A 75 5.03 -0.27 -2.68
N ALA A 76 5.92 0.54 -2.08
CA ALA A 76 5.61 1.87 -1.60
C ALA A 76 5.26 2.82 -2.77
N GLU A 77 6.05 2.83 -3.85
CA GLU A 77 5.75 3.59 -5.08
C GLU A 77 4.34 3.25 -5.61
N ALA A 78 4.05 1.96 -5.78
CA ALA A 78 2.75 1.53 -6.31
C ALA A 78 1.57 1.84 -5.38
N VAL A 79 1.78 1.87 -4.06
CA VAL A 79 0.73 2.24 -3.10
C VAL A 79 0.54 3.75 -3.08
N LEU A 80 1.61 4.55 -3.17
CA LEU A 80 1.55 6.00 -3.24
C LEU A 80 0.72 6.47 -4.44
N ASP A 81 0.94 5.88 -5.61
CA ASP A 81 0.13 6.17 -6.81
C ASP A 81 -1.36 5.93 -6.55
N ILE A 82 -1.72 4.85 -5.86
CA ILE A 82 -3.13 4.51 -5.55
C ILE A 82 -3.71 5.44 -4.48
N VAL A 83 -2.90 5.91 -3.53
CA VAL A 83 -3.32 6.92 -2.55
C VAL A 83 -3.66 8.23 -3.26
N HIS A 84 -2.81 8.70 -4.18
CA HIS A 84 -3.11 9.88 -4.99
C HIS A 84 -4.37 9.70 -5.84
N GLU A 85 -4.57 8.52 -6.44
CA GLU A 85 -5.82 8.21 -7.16
C GLU A 85 -7.05 8.26 -6.22
N ALA A 86 -6.93 7.76 -4.99
CA ALA A 86 -8.02 7.78 -4.01
C ALA A 86 -8.35 9.21 -3.57
N ALA A 87 -7.34 10.06 -3.37
CA ALA A 87 -7.50 11.47 -3.06
C ALA A 87 -8.19 12.23 -4.20
N ALA A 88 -7.73 12.05 -5.43
CA ALA A 88 -8.35 12.65 -6.61
C ALA A 88 -9.82 12.20 -6.80
N ASN A 89 -10.13 10.94 -6.49
CA ASN A 89 -11.51 10.45 -6.49
C ASN A 89 -12.37 11.07 -5.38
N GLY A 90 -11.78 11.38 -4.22
CA GLY A 90 -12.45 12.08 -3.12
C GLY A 90 -12.77 13.53 -3.49
N GLU A 91 -11.81 14.25 -4.04
CA GLU A 91 -12.00 15.61 -4.56
C GLU A 91 -13.09 15.64 -5.64
N HIS A 92 -13.10 14.66 -6.55
CA HIS A 92 -14.12 14.56 -7.59
C HIS A 92 -15.53 14.33 -7.03
N GLN A 93 -15.63 13.65 -5.89
CA GLN A 93 -16.89 13.44 -5.16
C GLN A 93 -17.29 14.63 -4.29
N GLY A 94 -16.45 15.67 -4.22
CA GLY A 94 -16.70 16.88 -3.44
C GLY A 94 -16.34 16.76 -1.96
N LEU A 95 -15.55 15.76 -1.58
CA LEU A 95 -14.99 15.64 -0.23
C LEU A 95 -13.88 16.69 -0.04
N ASN A 96 -13.68 17.16 1.19
CA ASN A 96 -12.63 18.13 1.48
C ASN A 96 -11.24 17.45 1.56
N PRO A 97 -10.30 17.74 0.64
CA PRO A 97 -8.98 17.08 0.62
C PRO A 97 -8.17 17.28 1.91
N ASP A 98 -8.34 18.42 2.59
CA ASP A 98 -7.61 18.75 3.82
C ASP A 98 -8.03 17.86 5.02
N ASN A 99 -9.24 17.29 4.96
CA ASN A 99 -9.80 16.46 6.05
C ASN A 99 -9.84 14.97 5.69
N LEU A 100 -9.21 14.56 4.59
CA LEU A 100 -9.15 13.16 4.20
C LEU A 100 -8.12 12.39 5.05
N TYR A 101 -8.51 11.18 5.45
CA TYR A 101 -7.62 10.24 6.09
C TYR A 101 -7.75 8.85 5.45
N VAL A 102 -6.68 8.05 5.56
CA VAL A 102 -6.65 6.69 5.03
C VAL A 102 -7.38 5.78 6.00
N GLN A 103 -8.66 5.52 5.77
CA GLN A 103 -9.46 4.66 6.63
C GLN A 103 -8.94 3.21 6.60
N ASN A 104 -8.77 2.65 5.40
CA ASN A 104 -8.41 1.25 5.27
C ASN A 104 -7.66 0.96 3.97
N VAL A 105 -6.66 0.08 4.06
CA VAL A 105 -5.91 -0.43 2.91
C VAL A 105 -6.03 -1.95 2.88
N VAL A 106 -6.75 -2.46 1.89
CA VAL A 106 -6.99 -3.90 1.71
C VAL A 106 -6.14 -4.41 0.56
N THR A 107 -5.27 -5.36 0.87
CA THR A 107 -4.46 -6.05 -0.15
C THR A 107 -4.93 -7.50 -0.31
N ASN A 108 -5.14 -7.92 -1.55
CA ASN A 108 -5.41 -9.30 -1.93
C ASN A 108 -4.33 -9.84 -2.87
N GLN A 109 -4.13 -11.15 -2.85
CA GLN A 109 -3.26 -11.82 -3.81
C GLN A 109 -3.88 -11.72 -5.22
N GLY A 110 -3.08 -11.26 -6.18
CA GLY A 110 -3.46 -11.25 -7.59
C GLY A 110 -3.02 -12.51 -8.34
N GLN A 111 -3.22 -12.50 -9.66
CA GLN A 111 -2.82 -13.61 -10.51
C GLN A 111 -1.29 -13.80 -10.50
N GLU A 112 -0.85 -15.04 -10.34
CA GLU A 112 0.56 -15.37 -10.50
C GLU A 112 0.91 -15.47 -11.99
N PHE A 113 1.93 -14.73 -12.39
CA PHE A 113 2.40 -14.72 -13.76
C PHE A 113 3.72 -15.46 -13.86
N ALA A 114 3.80 -16.41 -14.78
CA ALA A 114 5.01 -17.18 -15.06
C ALA A 114 5.67 -16.68 -16.34
N THR A 115 6.96 -16.37 -16.29
CA THR A 115 7.76 -16.18 -17.51
C THR A 115 8.24 -17.55 -18.00
N PRO A 116 7.82 -18.04 -19.18
CA PRO A 116 8.24 -19.33 -19.69
C PRO A 116 9.76 -19.33 -19.94
N LYS A 117 10.44 -20.37 -19.44
CA LYS A 117 11.89 -20.59 -19.61
C LYS A 117 12.18 -22.07 -19.80
N ARG A 118 13.34 -22.37 -20.40
CA ARG A 118 13.80 -23.74 -20.72
C ARG A 118 13.90 -24.66 -19.50
N HIS A 119 14.33 -24.15 -18.35
CA HIS A 119 14.42 -24.88 -17.09
C HIS A 119 13.83 -24.03 -15.95
N ARG A 120 12.55 -24.30 -15.60
CA ARG A 120 11.80 -23.66 -14.49
C ARG A 120 11.60 -22.14 -14.67
N GLY A 121 10.38 -21.74 -15.04
CA GLY A 121 10.00 -20.34 -15.19
C GLY A 121 10.13 -19.56 -13.86
N ARG A 122 10.38 -18.25 -13.94
CA ARG A 122 10.27 -17.37 -12.77
C ARG A 122 8.80 -16.94 -12.67
N SER A 123 8.16 -17.26 -11.56
CA SER A 123 6.89 -16.67 -11.22
C SER A 123 7.08 -15.36 -10.48
N PHE A 124 6.22 -14.38 -10.77
CA PHE A 124 6.14 -13.17 -9.97
C PHE A 124 4.76 -13.07 -9.35
N LYS A 125 4.77 -12.63 -8.09
CA LYS A 125 3.57 -12.33 -7.33
C LYS A 125 2.99 -11.02 -7.86
N SER A 126 1.67 -10.94 -7.85
CA SER A 126 0.95 -9.70 -8.07
C SER A 126 0.01 -9.42 -6.91
N ALA A 127 -0.46 -8.19 -6.83
CA ALA A 127 -1.36 -7.73 -5.79
C ALA A 127 -2.55 -6.98 -6.40
N HIS A 128 -3.70 -7.11 -5.74
CA HIS A 128 -4.79 -6.16 -5.85
C HIS A 128 -4.78 -5.31 -4.58
N VAL A 129 -4.65 -3.99 -4.71
CA VAL A 129 -4.61 -3.07 -3.58
C VAL A 129 -5.79 -2.12 -3.70
N ARG A 130 -6.63 -2.12 -2.67
CA ARG A 130 -7.72 -1.16 -2.50
C ARG A 130 -7.35 -0.20 -1.40
N VAL A 131 -7.42 1.09 -1.68
CA VAL A 131 -7.31 2.16 -0.67
C VAL A 131 -8.69 2.80 -0.55
N VAL A 132 -9.15 2.96 0.69
CA VAL A 132 -10.36 3.71 1.03
C VAL A 132 -9.93 4.92 1.85
N VAL A 133 -10.32 6.10 1.39
CA VAL A 133 -10.19 7.36 2.10
C VAL A 133 -11.56 7.80 2.58
N GLU A 134 -11.60 8.44 3.73
CA GLU A 134 -12.82 8.93 4.36
C GLU A 134 -12.59 10.36 4.84
N GLU A 135 -13.62 11.18 4.81
CA GLU A 135 -13.59 12.51 5.43
C GLU A 135 -13.90 12.39 6.93
N LYS A 136 -13.13 13.10 7.76
CA LYS A 136 -13.36 13.16 9.22
C LYS A 136 -14.56 14.02 9.61
#